data_AF-A0A3D4G0L5-F1
#
_entry.id   AF-A0A3D4G0L5-F1
#
_cell.length_a   1.000
_cell.length_b   1.000
_cell.length_c   1.000
_cell.angle_alpha   90.00
_cell.angle_beta   90.00
_cell.angle_gamma   90.00
#
_symmetry.space_group_name_H-M   'P 1'
#
loop_
_entity.id
_entity.type
_entity.pdbx_description
1 polymer ?
#
loop_
_entity_poly.entity_id
_entity_poly.type
_entity_poly.pdbx_seq_one_letter_code
_entity_poly.pdbx_strand_id
1 'polypeptide(L)' 'AGTDGVDGPSDAAGAMATGSTLARARGTRLDAEESLRRNDAYPFFAALDDLVHTGPTGTNVMDFMLVLVAA' A
#
# COMPACT_ATOMS: atom_id res chain seq x y z
N ALA A 1 0.16 -5.23 6.21
CA ALA A 1 -0.22 -4.01 6.92
C ALA A 1 0.29 -4.12 8.36
N GLY A 2 1.04 -3.12 8.80
CA GLY A 2 1.54 -3.03 10.17
C GLY A 2 0.38 -2.96 11.14
N THR A 3 0.33 -3.90 12.08
CA THR A 3 -0.78 -3.97 13.04
C THR A 3 -0.76 -2.86 14.07
N ASP A 4 0.33 -2.10 14.18
CA ASP A 4 0.43 -0.84 14.93
C ASP A 4 -0.18 0.36 14.20
N GLY A 5 -0.55 0.18 12.94
CA GLY A 5 -1.15 1.20 12.10
C GLY A 5 -0.14 2.02 11.30
N VAL A 6 1.14 1.60 11.28
CA VAL A 6 2.23 2.32 10.61
C VAL A 6 3.05 1.34 9.74
N ASP A 7 3.37 1.76 8.52
CA ASP A 7 4.28 1.09 7.60
C ASP A 7 5.41 2.06 7.21
N GLY A 8 6.64 1.74 7.62
CA GLY A 8 7.80 2.61 7.45
C GLY A 8 7.61 4.00 8.09
N PRO A 9 8.33 5.03 7.61
CA PRO A 9 8.18 6.41 8.08
C PRO A 9 6.99 7.11 7.39
N SER A 10 5.79 6.53 7.47
CA SER A 10 4.57 7.05 6.83
C SER A 10 3.38 7.10 7.80
N ASP A 11 2.26 7.65 7.34
CA ASP A 11 0.98 7.68 8.07
C ASP A 11 0.03 6.54 7.63
N ALA A 12 0.45 5.66 6.73
CA ALA A 12 -0.29 4.50 6.29
C ALA A 12 0.12 3.26 7.12
N ALA A 13 -0.82 2.34 7.31
CA ALA A 13 -0.55 1.00 7.85
C ALA A 13 -0.05 0.03 6.76
N GLY A 14 -0.13 0.43 5.49
CA GLY A 14 0.25 -0.37 4.31
C GLY A 14 -0.56 0.05 3.09
N ALA A 15 -0.70 -0.85 2.12
CA ALA A 15 -1.47 -0.62 0.89
C ALA A 15 -2.26 -1.85 0.44
N MET A 16 -3.25 -1.64 -0.41
CA MET A 16 -4.02 -2.70 -1.10
C MET A 16 -3.69 -2.72 -2.59
N ALA A 17 -3.58 -3.92 -3.16
CA ALA A 17 -3.44 -4.10 -4.60
C ALA A 17 -4.52 -5.04 -5.14
N THR A 18 -4.95 -4.79 -6.37
CA THR A 18 -5.91 -5.63 -7.11
C THR A 18 -5.36 -5.95 -8.50
N GLY A 19 -6.02 -6.84 -9.24
CA GLY A 19 -5.69 -7.09 -10.65
C GLY A 19 -5.79 -5.85 -11.56
N SER A 20 -6.46 -4.78 -11.10
CA SER A 20 -6.60 -3.52 -11.85
C SER A 20 -5.55 -2.46 -11.51
N THR A 21 -4.73 -2.65 -10.46
CA THR A 21 -3.82 -1.63 -9.92
C THR A 21 -2.88 -1.06 -10.99
N LEU A 22 -2.21 -1.93 -11.77
CA LEU A 22 -1.32 -1.47 -12.84
C LEU A 22 -2.06 -0.76 -13.97
N ALA A 23 -3.32 -1.14 -14.23
CA ALA A 23 -4.13 -0.48 -15.25
C ALA A 23 -4.51 0.95 -14.84
N ARG A 24 -4.85 1.16 -13.57
CA ARG A 24 -5.11 2.49 -13.00
C ARG A 24 -3.84 3.34 -12.96
N ALA A 25 -2.70 2.74 -12.63
CA ALA A 25 -1.40 3.43 -12.60
C ALA A 25 -1.01 4.08 -13.93
N ARG A 26 -1.42 3.50 -15.08
CA ARG A 26 -1.18 4.10 -16.41
C ARG A 26 -1.80 5.49 -16.59
N GLY A 27 -2.82 5.84 -15.81
CA GLY A 27 -3.42 7.19 -15.81
C GLY A 27 -2.62 8.21 -14.98
N THR A 28 -1.61 7.76 -14.25
CA THR A 28 -0.73 8.59 -13.41
C THR A 28 0.62 8.82 -14.10
N ARG A 29 1.50 9.60 -13.48
CA ARG A 29 2.89 9.75 -13.92
C ARG A 29 3.86 8.79 -13.22
N LEU A 30 3.33 7.82 -12.47
CA LEU A 30 4.11 6.91 -11.64
C LEU A 30 4.18 5.54 -12.27
N ASP A 31 5.38 4.96 -12.26
CA ASP A 31 5.65 3.60 -12.72
C ASP A 31 5.89 2.69 -11.51
N ALA A 32 5.26 1.52 -11.51
CA ALA A 32 5.30 0.60 -10.36
C ALA A 32 6.70 0.01 -10.14
N GLU A 33 7.39 -0.35 -11.22
CA GLU A 33 8.71 -0.97 -11.16
C GLU A 33 9.76 0.03 -10.70
N GLU A 34 9.71 1.26 -11.22
CA GLU A 34 10.60 2.34 -10.79
C GLU A 34 10.34 2.77 -9.35
N SER A 35 9.07 2.83 -8.93
CA SER A 35 8.70 3.12 -7.53
C SER A 35 9.26 2.07 -6.59
N LEU A 36 9.15 0.78 -6.95
CA LEU A 36 9.74 -0.31 -6.18
C LEU A 36 11.27 -0.21 -6.14
N ARG A 37 11.92 0.01 -7.29
CA ARG A 37 13.38 0.13 -7.39
C ARG A 37 13.94 1.27 -6.53
N ARG A 38 13.16 2.34 -6.34
CA ARG A 38 13.53 3.49 -5.51
C ARG A 38 13.13 3.35 -4.03
N ASN A 39 12.50 2.25 -3.62
CA ASN A 39 11.86 2.09 -2.30
C ASN A 39 10.85 3.22 -2.01
N ASP A 40 10.14 3.67 -3.04
CA ASP A 40 9.27 4.84 -3.04
C ASP A 40 7.81 4.43 -3.33
N ALA A 41 7.33 3.41 -2.62
CA ALA A 41 6.01 2.81 -2.87
C ALA A 41 4.85 3.69 -2.40
N TYR A 42 5.05 4.52 -1.37
CA TYR A 42 3.98 5.33 -0.79
C TYR A 42 3.32 6.28 -1.81
N PRO A 43 4.06 7.11 -2.58
CA PRO A 43 3.44 7.97 -3.59
C PRO A 43 2.69 7.21 -4.68
N PHE A 44 3.15 6.01 -5.05
CA PHE A 44 2.50 5.15 -6.05
C PHE A 44 1.10 4.75 -5.58
N PHE A 45 0.97 4.20 -4.38
CA PHE A 45 -0.33 3.79 -3.84
C PHE A 45 -1.20 4.99 -3.44
N ALA A 46 -0.60 6.10 -3.00
CA ALA A 46 -1.33 7.35 -2.72
C ALA A 46 -2.03 7.91 -3.96
N ALA A 47 -1.36 7.91 -5.12
CA ALA A 47 -1.93 8.40 -6.37
C ALA A 47 -3.12 7.55 -6.88
N LEU A 48 -3.27 6.34 -6.35
CA LEU A 48 -4.34 5.40 -6.68
C LEU A 48 -5.45 5.32 -5.62
N ASP A 49 -5.31 6.07 -4.52
CA ASP A 49 -6.18 5.95 -3.34
C ASP A 49 -6.21 4.52 -2.78
N ASP A 50 -5.06 3.84 -2.81
CA ASP A 50 -4.88 2.42 -2.43
C ASP A 50 -4.15 2.25 -1.08
N LEU A 51 -3.84 3.34 -0.37
CA LEU A 51 -3.23 3.28 0.95
C LEU A 51 -4.26 2.81 2.00
N VAL A 52 -3.79 2.03 2.98
CA VAL A 52 -4.60 1.58 4.11
C VAL A 52 -4.27 2.44 5.32
N HIS A 53 -5.22 3.26 5.77
CA HIS A 53 -5.09 4.06 6.99
C HIS A 53 -6.00 3.52 8.07
N THR A 54 -5.41 3.02 9.16
CA THR A 54 -6.15 2.64 10.39
C THR A 54 -6.02 3.71 11.47
N GLY A 55 -5.00 4.56 11.39
CA GLY A 55 -4.48 5.32 12.53
C GLY A 55 -3.76 4.41 13.54
N PRO A 56 -3.19 4.97 14.62
CA PRO A 56 -2.53 4.21 15.67
C PRO A 56 -3.50 3.23 16.34
N THR A 57 -3.17 1.94 16.32
CA THR A 57 -4.06 0.89 16.86
C THR A 57 -3.84 0.62 18.35
N GLY A 58 -2.69 1.03 18.90
CA GLY A 58 -2.32 0.82 20.31
C GLY A 58 -1.79 -0.58 20.63
N THR A 59 -1.50 -1.41 19.62
CA THR A 59 -0.87 -2.73 19.79
C THR A 59 0.11 -2.99 18.64
N ASN A 60 1.02 -3.95 18.78
CA ASN A 60 1.89 -4.37 17.68
C ASN A 60 2.14 -5.88 17.76
N VAL A 61 1.68 -6.61 16.74
CA VAL A 61 1.95 -8.05 16.52
C VAL A 61 2.56 -8.29 15.13
N MET A 62 3.38 -7.34 14.67
CA MET A 62 4.00 -7.29 13.34
C MET A 62 2.98 -7.08 12.22
N ASP A 63 3.18 -7.72 11.06
CA ASP A 63 2.38 -7.51 9.85
C ASP A 63 1.29 -8.54 9.66
N PHE A 64 0.16 -8.09 9.11
CA PHE A 64 -0.89 -8.94 8.58
C PHE A 64 -1.00 -8.81 7.05
N MET A 65 -1.07 -9.94 6.34
CA MET A 65 -1.27 -10.00 4.88
C MET A 65 -2.50 -10.85 4.55
N LEU A 66 -3.35 -10.33 3.66
CA LEU A 66 -4.56 -11.01 3.18
C LEU A 66 -4.51 -11.10 1.66
N VAL A 67 -4.78 -12.28 1.11
CA VAL A 67 -4.97 -12.51 -0.32
C VAL A 67 -6.35 -13.10 -0.54
N LEU A 68 -7.17 -12.44 -1.36
CA LEU A 68 -8.50 -12.91 -1.72
C LEU A 68 -8.51 -13.34 -3.20
N VAL A 69 -8.99 -14.56 -3.45
CA VAL A 69 -9.22 -15.09 -4.81
C VAL A 69 -10.72 -15.34 -4.95
N ALA A 70 -11.35 -14.66 -5.89
CA ALA A 70 -12.77 -14.88 -6.20
C ALA A 70 -12.93 -16.07 -7.17
N ALA A 71 -14.08 -16.76 -7.08
CA ALA A 71 -14.45 -17.88 -7.94
C ALA A 71 -14.90 -17.41 -9.33
#